data_AF-S6EIQ2-F1
#
_entry.id   AF-S6EIQ2-F1
#
_cell.length_a   1.000
_cell.length_b   1.000
_cell.length_c   1.000
_cell.angle_alpha   90.00
_cell.angle_beta   90.00
_cell.angle_gamma   90.00
#
_symmetry.space_group_name_H-M   'P 1'
#
loop_
_entity.id
_entity.type
_entity.pdbx_description
1 polymer ?
#
loop_
_entity_poly.entity_id
_entity_poly.type
_entity_poly.pdbx_seq_one_letter_code
_entity_poly.pdbx_strand_id
1 'polypeptide(L)'
;MNIRFEYKDNGDLIINKVSVIGSFNNYDVNSGAMKKENDKWVLDINLSSGEHYYKFIINDRLKLNDPTANIYLPHVNDEIYSVIMINENDDRLYNNTEYTVNIEKYNITANVYDQYVPINKKDFDITMDKKVVTRFQFTNVTGIHAVTAIWVTPNGEIFDSSENILFTPKGEENKPIDIWFWIELQNSKRNYPSGKWAIKLFVDGEFVLEDEFVLGKINSYSSYGQARY
;
A
#
# COMPACT_ATOMS: atom_id res chain seq x y z
N MET A 1 -28.17 1.21 11.80
CA MET A 1 -27.92 0.03 10.93
C MET A 1 -26.79 -0.89 11.46
N ASN A 2 -26.96 -2.22 11.47
CA ASN A 2 -25.87 -3.16 11.78
C ASN A 2 -24.98 -3.40 10.54
N ILE A 3 -23.68 -3.18 10.66
CA ILE A 3 -22.68 -3.35 9.61
C ILE A 3 -21.66 -4.39 10.04
N ARG A 4 -21.40 -5.34 9.15
CA ARG A 4 -20.32 -6.33 9.29
C ARG A 4 -19.13 -5.87 8.47
N PHE A 5 -18.06 -5.45 9.14
CA PHE A 5 -16.78 -5.17 8.50
C PHE A 5 -16.07 -6.49 8.22
N GLU A 6 -15.56 -6.67 7.00
CA GLU A 6 -14.85 -7.87 6.58
C GLU A 6 -13.55 -7.50 5.86
N TYR A 7 -12.43 -8.05 6.31
CA TYR A 7 -11.16 -7.98 5.59
C TYR A 7 -10.74 -9.39 5.17
N LYS A 8 -10.54 -9.61 3.88
CA LYS A 8 -10.16 -10.93 3.34
C LYS A 8 -8.65 -11.13 3.37
N ASP A 9 -8.21 -12.22 3.98
CA ASP A 9 -6.82 -12.67 4.01
C ASP A 9 -6.53 -13.50 2.75
N ASN A 10 -6.07 -12.82 1.69
CA ASN A 10 -5.74 -13.44 0.40
C ASN A 10 -4.35 -14.12 0.39
N GLY A 11 -3.59 -14.05 1.49
CA GLY A 11 -2.21 -14.57 1.55
C GLY A 11 -1.15 -13.62 0.97
N ASP A 12 -1.53 -12.39 0.57
CA ASP A 12 -0.59 -11.39 0.05
C ASP A 12 0.35 -10.83 1.12
N LEU A 13 -0.01 -10.94 2.40
CA LEU A 13 0.79 -10.48 3.53
C LEU A 13 0.75 -11.53 4.65
N ILE A 14 1.76 -11.55 5.52
CA ILE A 14 1.68 -12.31 6.77
C ILE A 14 0.82 -11.52 7.74
N ILE A 15 -0.41 -11.98 8.00
CA ILE A 15 -1.39 -11.28 8.84
C ILE A 15 -1.58 -12.02 10.16
N ASN A 16 -1.18 -11.38 11.25
CA ASN A 16 -1.32 -11.90 12.61
C ASN A 16 -2.54 -11.31 13.33
N LYS A 17 -2.93 -10.07 12.96
CA LYS A 17 -4.12 -9.40 13.48
C LYS A 17 -4.59 -8.30 12.54
N VAL A 18 -5.90 -8.06 12.61
CA VAL A 18 -6.55 -6.94 11.94
C VAL A 18 -7.45 -6.24 12.95
N SER A 19 -7.42 -4.91 12.95
CA SER A 19 -8.39 -4.06 13.61
C SER A 19 -9.06 -3.15 12.59
N VAL A 20 -10.32 -2.78 12.80
CA VAL A 20 -10.97 -1.70 12.07
C VAL A 20 -11.03 -0.45 12.95
N ILE A 21 -10.54 0.67 12.44
CA ILE A 21 -10.62 1.97 13.11
C ILE A 21 -11.56 2.89 12.35
N GLY A 22 -12.36 3.66 13.05
CA GLY A 22 -13.28 4.62 12.43
C GLY A 22 -13.93 5.57 13.41
N SER A 23 -14.82 6.43 12.90
CA SER A 23 -15.55 7.41 13.73
C SER A 23 -16.35 6.77 14.86
N PHE A 24 -16.87 5.55 14.65
CA PHE A 24 -17.66 4.79 15.62
C PHE A 24 -16.88 4.24 16.82
N ASN A 25 -15.54 4.22 16.77
CA ASN A 25 -14.69 3.79 17.88
C ASN A 25 -13.57 4.80 18.19
N ASN A 26 -13.76 6.07 17.82
CA ASN A 26 -12.77 7.13 18.00
C ASN A 26 -11.38 6.79 17.44
N TYR A 27 -11.35 6.00 16.37
CA TYR A 27 -10.14 5.51 15.73
C TYR A 27 -9.20 4.70 16.64
N ASP A 28 -9.72 4.06 17.69
CA ASP A 28 -8.92 3.25 18.61
C ASP A 28 -8.72 1.81 18.09
N VAL A 29 -7.46 1.43 17.90
CA VAL A 29 -7.07 0.11 17.36
C VAL A 29 -7.51 -1.04 18.27
N ASN A 30 -7.53 -0.82 19.59
CA ASN A 30 -7.82 -1.88 20.56
C ASN A 30 -9.31 -2.22 20.59
N SER A 31 -10.18 -1.21 20.57
CA SER A 31 -11.64 -1.37 20.48
C SER A 31 -12.10 -1.88 19.13
N GLY A 32 -11.27 -1.76 18.09
CA GLY A 32 -11.52 -2.24 16.73
C GLY A 32 -11.07 -3.67 16.41
N ALA A 33 -10.56 -4.43 17.39
CA ALA A 33 -9.98 -5.75 17.13
C ALA A 33 -10.98 -6.72 16.46
N MET A 34 -10.59 -7.27 15.30
CA MET A 34 -11.42 -8.17 14.51
C MET A 34 -11.12 -9.64 14.84
N LYS A 35 -12.10 -10.52 14.63
CA LYS A 35 -11.96 -11.96 14.83
C LYS A 35 -11.66 -12.65 13.50
N LYS A 36 -10.71 -13.58 13.48
CA LYS A 36 -10.44 -14.41 12.30
C LYS A 36 -11.52 -15.50 12.19
N GLU A 37 -12.24 -15.50 11.07
CA GLU A 37 -13.22 -16.51 10.66
C GLU A 37 -12.82 -17.01 9.27
N ASN A 38 -12.26 -18.23 9.20
CA ASN A 38 -11.70 -18.81 7.97
C ASN A 38 -10.60 -17.90 7.35
N ASP A 39 -10.80 -17.48 6.10
CA ASP A 39 -9.96 -16.57 5.32
C ASP A 39 -10.34 -15.10 5.50
N LYS A 40 -11.16 -14.76 6.51
CA LYS A 40 -11.61 -13.38 6.77
C LYS A 40 -11.35 -12.95 8.19
N TRP A 41 -11.18 -11.64 8.37
CA TRP A 41 -11.23 -10.96 9.65
C TRP A 41 -12.54 -10.18 9.70
N VAL A 42 -13.32 -10.34 10.77
CA VAL A 42 -14.67 -9.77 10.85
C VAL A 42 -14.93 -9.04 12.17
N LEU A 43 -15.77 -8.00 12.11
CA LEU A 43 -16.33 -7.31 13.27
C LEU A 43 -17.70 -6.69 12.93
N ASP A 44 -18.72 -7.00 13.73
CA ASP A 44 -20.06 -6.41 13.61
C ASP A 44 -20.18 -5.16 14.48
N ILE A 45 -20.67 -4.05 13.92
CA ILE A 45 -20.83 -2.76 14.59
C ILE A 45 -22.18 -2.14 14.19
N ASN A 46 -22.91 -1.62 15.18
CA ASN A 46 -24.08 -0.79 14.93
C ASN A 46 -23.66 0.64 14.66
N LEU A 47 -23.90 1.11 13.44
CA LEU A 47 -23.69 2.49 13.02
C LEU A 47 -25.00 3.28 13.06
N SER A 48 -24.93 4.54 13.49
CA SER A 48 -26.03 5.50 13.40
C SER A 48 -26.12 6.08 11.98
N SER A 49 -27.11 6.95 11.73
CA SER A 49 -27.09 7.82 10.55
C SER A 49 -25.86 8.74 10.59
N GLY A 50 -25.29 9.03 9.42
CA GLY A 50 -24.13 9.89 9.26
C GLY A 50 -23.05 9.30 8.34
N GLU A 51 -21.90 9.97 8.32
CA GLU A 51 -20.70 9.55 7.59
C GLU A 51 -19.74 8.83 8.53
N HIS A 52 -19.37 7.61 8.16
CA HIS A 52 -18.46 6.76 8.92
C HIS A 52 -17.20 6.49 8.10
N TYR A 53 -16.16 7.26 8.38
CA TYR A 53 -14.82 7.08 7.83
C TYR A 53 -14.11 5.96 8.59
N TYR A 54 -13.45 5.05 7.88
CA TYR A 54 -12.74 3.93 8.48
C TYR A 54 -11.55 3.44 7.64
N LYS A 55 -10.64 2.73 8.30
CA LYS A 55 -9.53 1.97 7.70
C LYS A 55 -9.32 0.67 8.47
N PHE A 56 -8.71 -0.32 7.81
CA PHE A 56 -8.16 -1.49 8.46
C PHE A 56 -6.72 -1.23 8.91
N ILE A 57 -6.38 -1.76 10.07
CA ILE A 57 -5.04 -1.75 10.67
C ILE A 57 -4.54 -3.17 10.76
N ILE A 58 -3.57 -3.51 9.91
CA ILE A 58 -2.97 -4.83 9.81
C ILE A 58 -1.68 -4.83 10.62
N ASN A 59 -1.54 -5.82 11.51
CA ASN A 59 -0.37 -5.96 12.38
C ASN A 59 0.03 -4.67 13.11
N ASP A 60 -0.96 -3.96 13.68
CA ASP A 60 -0.87 -2.68 14.42
C ASP A 60 -0.41 -1.43 13.66
N ARG A 61 0.10 -1.56 12.45
CA ARG A 61 0.81 -0.45 11.79
C ARG A 61 0.37 -0.17 10.38
N LEU A 62 0.04 -1.20 9.60
CA LEU A 62 -0.25 -1.02 8.19
C LEU A 62 -1.70 -0.60 8.07
N LYS A 63 -1.92 0.63 7.61
CA LYS A 63 -3.25 1.11 7.26
C LYS A 63 -3.56 0.67 5.82
N LEU A 64 -4.72 0.07 5.61
CA LEU A 64 -5.29 -0.15 4.29
C LEU A 64 -6.76 0.26 4.29
N ASN A 65 -7.22 0.73 3.14
CA ASN A 65 -8.64 0.89 2.86
C ASN A 65 -9.31 -0.48 2.75
N ASP A 66 -10.63 -0.51 2.94
CA ASP A 66 -11.45 -1.66 2.58
C ASP A 66 -11.64 -1.67 1.06
N PRO A 67 -11.10 -2.67 0.33
CA PRO A 67 -11.21 -2.75 -1.13
C PRO A 67 -12.65 -2.95 -1.62
N THR A 68 -13.56 -3.37 -0.73
CA THR A 68 -14.98 -3.55 -1.04
C THR A 68 -15.82 -2.32 -0.68
N ALA A 69 -15.20 -1.25 -0.19
CA ALA A 69 -15.89 -0.01 0.07
C ALA A 69 -16.40 0.60 -1.23
N ASN A 70 -17.63 1.10 -1.19
CA ASN A 70 -18.25 1.75 -2.32
C ASN A 70 -17.80 3.22 -2.50
N ILE A 71 -17.26 3.84 -1.45
CA ILE A 71 -16.91 5.25 -1.41
C ILE A 71 -15.58 5.42 -0.69
N TYR A 72 -14.69 6.21 -1.29
CA TYR A 72 -13.41 6.63 -0.75
C TYR A 72 -13.34 8.15 -0.75
N LEU A 73 -12.96 8.77 0.37
CA LEU A 73 -12.86 10.22 0.49
C LEU A 73 -11.62 10.64 1.30
N PRO A 74 -11.00 11.80 0.98
CA PRO A 74 -9.98 12.39 1.84
C PRO A 74 -10.52 12.68 3.24
N HIS A 75 -9.69 12.43 4.25
CA HIS A 75 -10.04 12.74 5.64
C HIS A 75 -8.87 13.41 6.37
N VAL A 76 -8.38 12.83 7.45
CA VAL A 76 -7.31 13.41 8.29
C VAL A 76 -5.96 13.28 7.57
N ASN A 77 -5.14 14.34 7.61
CA ASN A 77 -3.80 14.40 7.02
C ASN A 77 -3.76 14.07 5.52
N ASP A 78 -4.83 14.38 4.80
CA ASP A 78 -4.99 14.06 3.37
C ASP A 78 -4.87 12.56 3.04
N GLU A 79 -4.99 11.66 4.03
CA GLU A 79 -5.14 10.22 3.79
C GLU A 79 -6.57 9.95 3.26
N ILE A 80 -6.70 8.99 2.33
CA ILE A 80 -8.00 8.57 1.80
C ILE A 80 -8.59 7.49 2.69
N TYR A 81 -9.84 7.63 3.14
CA TYR A 81 -10.53 6.65 3.98
C TYR A 81 -11.66 5.98 3.21
N SER A 82 -11.95 4.72 3.56
CA SER A 82 -13.19 4.07 3.16
C SER A 82 -14.35 4.71 3.92
N VAL A 83 -15.50 4.87 3.27
CA VAL A 83 -16.65 5.58 3.85
C VAL A 83 -17.92 4.76 3.74
N ILE A 84 -18.65 4.66 4.85
CA ILE A 84 -20.04 4.21 4.88
C ILE A 84 -20.91 5.42 5.21
N MET A 85 -21.88 5.73 4.34
CA MET A 85 -22.85 6.79 4.58
C MET A 85 -24.23 6.17 4.82
N ILE A 86 -24.88 6.56 5.92
CA ILE A 86 -26.22 6.10 6.29
C ILE A 86 -27.12 7.33 6.43
N ASN A 87 -28.25 7.35 5.73
CA ASN A 87 -29.20 8.46 5.80
C ASN A 87 -30.05 8.41 7.09
N GLU A 88 -30.91 9.41 7.30
CA GLU A 88 -31.80 9.49 8.47
C GLU A 88 -32.85 8.36 8.53
N ASN A 89 -33.09 7.66 7.43
CA ASN A 89 -34.01 6.52 7.34
C ASN A 89 -33.30 5.16 7.57
N ASP A 90 -32.06 5.16 8.05
CA ASP A 90 -31.22 3.97 8.23
C ASP A 90 -30.85 3.24 6.91
N ASP A 91 -30.97 3.90 5.75
CA ASP A 91 -30.51 3.34 4.47
C ASP A 91 -29.04 3.67 4.21
N ARG A 92 -28.27 2.67 3.78
CA ARG A 92 -26.91 2.88 3.26
C ARG A 92 -26.96 3.53 1.89
N LEU A 93 -26.23 4.63 1.73
CA LEU A 93 -26.06 5.30 0.45
C LEU A 93 -24.99 4.60 -0.39
N TYR A 94 -25.21 4.57 -1.70
CA TYR A 94 -24.31 3.96 -2.67
C TYR A 94 -24.04 4.92 -3.83
N ASN A 95 -22.78 5.00 -4.23
CA ASN A 95 -22.30 5.58 -5.47
C ASN A 95 -22.25 4.50 -6.55
N ASN A 96 -23.02 4.68 -7.62
CA ASN A 96 -23.08 3.74 -8.75
C ASN A 96 -22.05 4.06 -9.84
N THR A 97 -21.12 4.98 -9.58
CA THR A 97 -20.03 5.30 -10.50
C THR A 97 -18.93 4.26 -10.38
N GLU A 98 -18.61 3.59 -11.47
CA GLU A 98 -17.43 2.72 -11.55
C GLU A 98 -16.20 3.57 -11.82
N TYR A 99 -15.28 3.56 -10.87
CA TYR A 99 -13.97 4.22 -11.00
C TYR A 99 -12.97 3.26 -11.64
N THR A 100 -12.04 3.82 -12.40
CA THR A 100 -11.07 3.09 -13.20
C THR A 100 -9.68 3.60 -12.90
N VAL A 101 -8.71 2.70 -12.95
CA VAL A 101 -7.28 3.00 -12.80
C VAL A 101 -6.49 1.93 -13.54
N ASN A 102 -5.47 2.34 -14.30
CA ASN A 102 -4.60 1.43 -15.02
C ASN A 102 -3.14 1.75 -14.74
N ILE A 103 -2.31 0.74 -14.48
CA ILE A 103 -0.85 0.87 -14.40
C ILE A 103 -0.28 0.65 -15.79
N GLU A 104 0.18 1.71 -16.44
CA GLU A 104 0.75 1.65 -17.79
C GLU A 104 2.23 1.22 -17.75
N LYS A 105 3.01 1.78 -16.81
CA LYS A 105 4.44 1.51 -16.69
C LYS A 105 4.86 1.40 -15.24
N TYR A 106 5.88 0.59 -15.01
CA TYR A 106 6.48 0.39 -13.72
C TYR A 106 7.97 0.07 -13.86
N ASN A 107 8.79 0.62 -12.96
CA ASN A 107 10.22 0.29 -12.91
C ASN A 107 10.83 0.56 -11.53
N ILE A 108 11.92 -0.16 -11.21
CA ILE A 108 12.71 0.01 -9.99
C ILE A 108 14.09 0.62 -10.31
N THR A 109 14.52 1.63 -9.55
CA THR A 109 15.81 2.32 -9.71
C THR A 109 16.46 2.65 -8.36
N ALA A 110 17.70 3.12 -8.39
CA ALA A 110 18.41 3.63 -7.20
C ALA A 110 18.22 5.14 -6.96
N ASN A 111 17.63 5.85 -7.92
CA ASN A 111 17.41 7.30 -7.86
C ASN A 111 16.03 7.64 -8.40
N VAL A 112 15.49 8.76 -7.93
CA VAL A 112 14.29 9.38 -8.51
C VAL A 112 14.70 10.05 -9.81
N TYR A 113 13.95 9.78 -10.88
CA TYR A 113 14.10 10.42 -12.17
C TYR A 113 12.77 11.06 -12.54
N ASP A 114 12.81 12.34 -12.97
CA ASP A 114 11.63 13.08 -13.41
C ASP A 114 11.05 12.51 -14.71
N GLN A 115 11.91 11.92 -15.54
CA GLN A 115 11.53 11.27 -16.79
C GLN A 115 11.59 9.75 -16.64
N TYR A 116 10.79 9.05 -17.44
CA TYR A 116 10.88 7.60 -17.51
C TYR A 116 12.27 7.18 -18.00
N VAL A 117 12.94 6.38 -17.19
CA VAL A 117 14.18 5.71 -17.56
C VAL A 117 13.89 4.21 -17.59
N PRO A 118 14.14 3.50 -18.71
CA PRO A 118 13.85 2.08 -18.87
C PRO A 118 14.88 1.20 -18.15
N ILE A 119 15.14 1.50 -16.87
CA ILE A 119 16.01 0.72 -15.99
C ILE A 119 15.14 0.03 -14.96
N ASN A 120 15.34 -1.28 -14.81
CA ASN A 120 14.77 -2.07 -13.73
C ASN A 120 15.89 -2.73 -12.94
N LYS A 121 16.45 -2.01 -11.96
CA LYS A 121 17.54 -2.49 -11.12
C LYS A 121 17.00 -3.50 -10.11
N LYS A 122 17.61 -4.69 -10.07
CA LYS A 122 17.21 -5.80 -9.20
C LYS A 122 18.16 -6.10 -8.07
N ASP A 123 19.41 -5.70 -8.20
CA ASP A 123 20.42 -5.91 -7.17
C ASP A 123 20.88 -4.57 -6.64
N PHE A 124 20.70 -4.35 -5.34
CA PHE A 124 21.08 -3.14 -4.63
C PHE A 124 22.16 -3.43 -3.61
N ASP A 125 23.17 -2.58 -3.60
CA ASP A 125 24.23 -2.60 -2.61
C ASP A 125 23.90 -1.59 -1.50
N ILE A 126 23.72 -2.06 -0.26
CA ILE A 126 23.33 -1.23 0.88
C ILE A 126 24.40 -0.15 1.21
N THR A 127 25.65 -0.36 0.80
CA THR A 127 26.75 0.58 1.04
C THR A 127 26.90 1.62 -0.07
N MET A 128 26.56 1.27 -1.31
CA MET A 128 26.71 2.16 -2.48
C MET A 128 25.40 2.85 -2.88
N ASP A 129 24.29 2.11 -2.90
CA ASP A 129 22.99 2.62 -3.30
C ASP A 129 22.35 3.41 -2.14
N LYS A 130 21.82 4.59 -2.44
CA LYS A 130 21.23 5.45 -1.40
C LYS A 130 19.79 5.06 -1.07
N LYS A 131 19.05 4.58 -2.07
CA LYS A 131 17.62 4.31 -2.02
C LYS A 131 17.25 3.13 -2.91
N VAL A 132 16.11 2.53 -2.62
CA VAL A 132 15.34 1.74 -3.61
C VAL A 132 14.13 2.58 -3.96
N VAL A 133 13.93 2.85 -5.24
CA VAL A 133 12.85 3.71 -5.75
C VAL A 133 12.01 2.92 -6.73
N THR A 134 10.70 3.00 -6.61
CA THR A 134 9.74 2.48 -7.58
C THR A 134 8.95 3.63 -8.18
N ARG A 135 8.86 3.70 -9.51
CA ARG A 135 7.99 4.64 -10.23
C ARG A 135 6.83 3.85 -10.85
N PHE A 136 5.62 4.31 -10.62
CA PHE A 136 4.40 3.79 -11.24
C PHE A 136 3.79 4.89 -12.10
N GLN A 137 3.46 4.55 -13.33
CA GLN A 137 2.75 5.42 -14.26
C GLN A 137 1.32 4.94 -14.41
N PHE A 138 0.36 5.80 -14.08
CA PHE A 138 -1.06 5.52 -14.12
C PHE A 138 -1.74 6.22 -15.30
N THR A 139 -2.71 5.55 -15.90
CA THR A 139 -3.60 6.06 -16.96
C THR A 139 -5.05 5.69 -16.66
N ASN A 140 -5.99 6.29 -17.38
CA ASN A 140 -7.43 6.05 -17.21
C ASN A 140 -7.91 6.17 -15.77
N VAL A 141 -7.37 7.15 -15.03
CA VAL A 141 -7.68 7.38 -13.61
C VAL A 141 -8.96 8.19 -13.51
N THR A 142 -10.03 7.59 -12.98
CA THR A 142 -11.29 8.27 -12.70
C THR A 142 -11.63 8.16 -11.23
N GLY A 143 -12.14 9.24 -10.63
CA GLY A 143 -12.33 9.29 -9.18
C GLY A 143 -11.03 9.57 -8.43
N ILE A 144 -10.98 9.14 -7.17
CA ILE A 144 -9.87 9.31 -6.25
C ILE A 144 -9.51 7.95 -5.66
N HIS A 145 -8.21 7.67 -5.60
CA HIS A 145 -7.69 6.38 -5.13
C HIS A 145 -6.59 6.57 -4.10
N ALA A 146 -6.53 5.64 -3.15
CA ALA A 146 -5.35 5.41 -2.30
C ALA A 146 -4.38 4.47 -3.01
N VAL A 147 -3.14 4.88 -3.23
CA VAL A 147 -2.09 4.00 -3.75
C VAL A 147 -1.07 3.75 -2.64
N THR A 148 -1.01 2.53 -2.16
CA THR A 148 -0.16 2.15 -1.02
C THR A 148 0.93 1.19 -1.46
N ALA A 149 2.19 1.58 -1.24
CA ALA A 149 3.34 0.73 -1.45
C ALA A 149 3.81 0.15 -0.13
N ILE A 150 4.06 -1.16 -0.10
CA ILE A 150 4.50 -1.91 1.07
C ILE A 150 5.81 -2.60 0.75
N TRP A 151 6.83 -2.30 1.54
CA TRP A 151 8.15 -2.91 1.45
C TRP A 151 8.20 -4.09 2.40
N VAL A 152 8.56 -5.27 1.91
CA VAL A 152 8.55 -6.52 2.68
C VAL A 152 9.97 -7.08 2.73
N THR A 153 10.42 -7.41 3.94
CA THR A 153 11.75 -7.98 4.23
C THR A 153 11.86 -9.45 3.77
N PRO A 154 13.07 -10.03 3.75
CA PRO A 154 13.27 -11.42 3.32
C PRO A 154 12.57 -12.49 4.19
N ASN A 155 12.20 -12.17 5.43
CA ASN A 155 11.41 -13.04 6.29
C ASN A 155 9.90 -12.82 6.15
N GLY A 156 9.44 -11.99 5.21
CA GLY A 156 8.02 -11.73 4.95
C GLY A 156 7.39 -10.68 5.88
N GLU A 157 8.17 -10.02 6.73
CA GLU A 157 7.67 -8.95 7.59
C GLU A 157 7.53 -7.64 6.80
N ILE A 158 6.51 -6.85 7.12
CA ILE A 158 6.42 -5.49 6.59
C ILE A 158 7.63 -4.71 7.12
N PHE A 159 8.40 -4.09 6.26
CA PHE A 159 9.48 -3.19 6.65
C PHE A 159 8.96 -1.77 6.85
N ASP A 160 8.29 -1.27 5.81
CA ASP A 160 7.76 0.08 5.75
C ASP A 160 6.60 0.14 4.76
N SER A 161 5.79 1.19 4.86
CA SER A 161 4.70 1.44 3.92
C SER A 161 4.46 2.93 3.75
N SER A 162 4.01 3.33 2.57
CA SER A 162 3.59 4.70 2.29
C SER A 162 2.42 4.74 1.33
N GLU A 163 1.56 5.75 1.49
CA GLU A 163 0.35 5.98 0.70
C GLU A 163 0.48 7.31 -0.05
N ASN A 164 0.02 7.33 -1.30
CA ASN A 164 -0.15 8.54 -2.09
C ASN A 164 -1.59 8.59 -2.62
N ILE A 165 -2.15 9.79 -2.72
CA ILE A 165 -3.44 10.02 -3.39
C ILE A 165 -3.22 10.02 -4.89
N LEU A 166 -4.06 9.28 -5.63
CA LEU A 166 -4.11 9.29 -7.08
C LEU A 166 -5.46 9.83 -7.55
N PHE A 167 -5.42 10.91 -8.33
CA PHE A 167 -6.59 11.48 -9.01
C PHE A 167 -6.14 12.25 -10.25
N THR A 168 -7.04 12.41 -11.22
CA THR A 168 -6.78 13.19 -12.44
C THR A 168 -7.14 14.65 -12.22
N PRO A 169 -6.18 15.61 -12.29
CA PRO A 169 -6.50 17.02 -12.26
C PRO A 169 -7.37 17.44 -13.45
N LYS A 170 -8.29 18.38 -13.23
CA LYS A 170 -9.18 18.88 -14.27
C LYS A 170 -8.39 19.46 -15.44
N GLY A 171 -8.65 18.97 -16.65
CA GLY A 171 -7.96 19.38 -17.88
C GLY A 171 -6.68 18.58 -18.19
N GLU A 172 -6.35 17.56 -17.40
CA GLU A 172 -5.20 16.68 -17.60
C GLU A 172 -5.60 15.23 -17.91
N GLU A 173 -6.82 14.99 -18.37
CA GLU A 173 -7.41 13.65 -18.53
C GLU A 173 -6.66 12.75 -19.52
N ASN A 174 -5.90 13.34 -20.44
CA ASN A 174 -5.11 12.61 -21.44
C ASN A 174 -3.64 12.43 -21.03
N LYS A 175 -3.23 12.88 -19.85
CA LYS A 175 -1.85 12.78 -19.38
C LYS A 175 -1.70 11.64 -18.37
N PRO A 176 -0.60 10.87 -18.45
CA PRO A 176 -0.29 9.90 -17.42
C PRO A 176 0.09 10.60 -16.10
N ILE A 177 -0.15 9.92 -14.98
CA ILE A 177 0.24 10.39 -13.64
C ILE A 177 1.33 9.48 -13.11
N ASP A 178 2.45 10.05 -12.71
CA ASP A 178 3.55 9.29 -12.13
C ASP A 178 3.57 9.42 -10.60
N ILE A 179 3.69 8.30 -9.91
CA ILE A 179 3.86 8.24 -8.45
C ILE A 179 5.14 7.48 -8.14
N TRP A 180 5.94 8.03 -7.21
CA TRP A 180 7.16 7.41 -6.72
C TRP A 180 6.99 6.97 -5.28
N PHE A 181 7.51 5.79 -4.98
CA PHE A 181 7.70 5.31 -3.62
C PHE A 181 9.16 4.93 -3.45
N TRP A 182 9.69 5.08 -2.23
CA TRP A 182 11.07 4.70 -1.96
C TRP A 182 11.30 4.35 -0.50
N ILE A 183 12.34 3.55 -0.29
CA ILE A 183 13.00 3.42 1.01
C ILE A 183 14.42 3.99 0.90
N GLU A 184 14.81 4.76 1.90
CA GLU A 184 16.21 5.17 2.09
C GLU A 184 17.00 3.96 2.60
N LEU A 185 18.21 3.73 2.11
CA LEU A 185 19.13 2.66 2.56
C LEU A 185 20.23 3.17 3.50
N GLN A 186 20.44 4.49 3.58
CA GLN A 186 21.52 5.10 4.39
C GLN A 186 21.10 5.49 5.80
N ASN A 187 19.88 5.15 6.23
CA ASN A 187 19.41 5.49 7.57
C ASN A 187 20.02 4.56 8.61
N SER A 188 21.02 5.04 9.34
CA SER A 188 21.76 4.27 10.35
C SER A 188 20.91 3.78 11.53
N LYS A 189 19.69 4.30 11.71
CA LYS A 189 18.75 3.84 12.75
C LYS A 189 17.91 2.64 12.32
N ARG A 190 17.93 2.29 11.04
CA ARG A 190 17.15 1.17 10.48
C ARG A 190 18.07 -0.01 10.15
N ASN A 191 17.54 -1.22 10.34
CA ASN A 191 18.22 -2.44 9.97
C ASN A 191 17.73 -2.92 8.61
N TYR A 192 18.65 -3.17 7.67
CA TYR A 192 18.34 -3.62 6.32
C TYR A 192 18.88 -5.05 6.14
N PRO A 193 18.08 -6.08 6.46
CA PRO A 193 18.51 -7.47 6.26
C PRO A 193 18.87 -7.70 4.79
N SER A 194 20.03 -8.32 4.55
CA SER A 194 20.38 -8.78 3.22
C SER A 194 19.49 -9.95 2.80
N GLY A 195 19.19 -10.04 1.51
CA GLY A 195 18.34 -11.08 0.95
C GLY A 195 17.37 -10.53 -0.08
N LYS A 196 16.36 -11.35 -0.40
CA LYS A 196 15.31 -11.03 -1.34
C LYS A 196 14.19 -10.24 -0.66
N TRP A 197 13.95 -9.03 -1.12
CA TRP A 197 12.88 -8.16 -0.67
C TRP A 197 11.78 -8.14 -1.70
N ALA A 198 10.57 -7.79 -1.26
CA ALA A 198 9.44 -7.53 -2.14
C ALA A 198 8.91 -6.12 -1.96
N ILE A 199 8.39 -5.55 -3.04
CA ILE A 199 7.51 -4.39 -3.04
C ILE A 199 6.14 -4.85 -3.51
N LYS A 200 5.12 -4.59 -2.69
CA LYS A 200 3.72 -4.88 -3.02
C LYS A 200 2.96 -3.56 -3.15
N LEU A 201 2.22 -3.41 -4.23
CA LEU A 201 1.39 -2.24 -4.50
C LEU A 201 -0.08 -2.60 -4.30
N PHE A 202 -0.78 -1.76 -3.54
CA PHE A 202 -2.20 -1.83 -3.32
C PHE A 202 -2.87 -0.57 -3.88
N VAL A 203 -4.06 -0.72 -4.44
CA VAL A 203 -4.93 0.40 -4.83
C VAL A 203 -6.27 0.24 -4.12
N ASP A 204 -6.66 1.24 -3.36
CA ASP A 204 -7.86 1.23 -2.50
C ASP A 204 -7.93 0.04 -1.53
N GLY A 205 -6.75 -0.49 -1.15
CA GLY A 205 -6.64 -1.66 -0.28
C GLY A 205 -6.68 -3.00 -1.01
N GLU A 206 -6.90 -3.03 -2.33
CA GLU A 206 -6.82 -4.22 -3.17
C GLU A 206 -5.38 -4.45 -3.63
N PHE A 207 -4.89 -5.69 -3.59
CA PHE A 207 -3.57 -6.04 -4.10
C PHE A 207 -3.53 -5.96 -5.62
N VAL A 208 -2.54 -5.28 -6.19
CA VAL A 208 -2.44 -5.05 -7.65
C VAL A 208 -1.17 -5.62 -8.26
N LEU A 209 -0.03 -5.43 -7.59
CA LEU A 209 1.28 -5.79 -8.15
C LEU A 209 2.25 -6.20 -7.06
N GLU A 210 3.09 -7.18 -7.35
CA GLU A 210 4.29 -7.50 -6.59
C GLU A 210 5.50 -7.53 -7.51
N ASP A 211 6.63 -7.04 -7.00
CA ASP A 211 7.93 -7.26 -7.61
C ASP A 211 8.99 -7.43 -6.53
N GLU A 212 10.13 -8.02 -6.91
CA GLU A 212 11.19 -8.39 -6.00
C GLU A 212 12.53 -7.78 -6.40
N PHE A 213 13.39 -7.57 -5.41
CA PHE A 213 14.76 -7.11 -5.57
C PHE A 213 15.64 -7.69 -4.46
N VAL A 214 16.95 -7.68 -4.65
CA VAL A 214 17.92 -8.17 -3.68
C VAL A 214 18.63 -6.99 -3.03
N LEU A 215 18.66 -6.96 -1.70
CA LEU A 215 19.58 -6.11 -0.95
C LEU A 215 20.78 -6.94 -0.49
N GLY A 216 21.98 -6.47 -0.77
CA GLY A 216 23.21 -7.14 -0.34
C GLY A 216 24.32 -6.15 0.00
N LYS A 217 25.45 -6.71 0.46
CA LYS A 217 26.74 -6.00 0.49
C LYS A 217 27.63 -6.71 -0.52
N ILE A 218 28.12 -6.01 -1.53
CA ILE A 218 29.18 -6.53 -2.37
C ILE A 218 30.44 -6.53 -1.51
N ASN A 219 30.88 -7.71 -1.09
CA ASN A 219 32.24 -7.88 -0.61
C ASN A 219 33.15 -7.74 -1.84
N SER A 220 33.81 -6.60 -1.98
CA SER A 220 34.86 -6.38 -2.97
C SER A 220 36.14 -7.14 -2.58
N TYR A 221 36.09 -8.47 -2.62
CA TYR A 221 37.26 -9.35 -2.69
C TYR A 221 36.89 -10.67 -3.40
N SER A 222 37.00 -10.70 -4.72
CA SER A 222 37.37 -11.94 -5.43
C SER A 222 38.88 -11.90 -5.69
N SER A 223 39.65 -12.41 -4.72
CA SER A 223 41.06 -12.70 -4.95
C SER A 223 41.19 -14.00 -5.76
N TYR A 224 42.06 -13.96 -6.76
CA TYR A 224 42.58 -15.05 -7.59
C TYR A 224 41.66 -15.66 -8.66
N GLY A 225 41.74 -15.06 -9.84
CA GLY A 225 41.78 -15.85 -11.07
C GLY A 225 42.94 -16.84 -10.98
N GLN A 226 42.62 -18.13 -10.87
CA GLN A 226 43.58 -19.19 -11.09
C GLN A 226 44.01 -19.16 -12.56
N ALA A 227 45.24 -18.69 -12.80
CA ALA A 227 45.97 -19.07 -14.00
C ALA A 227 46.21 -20.59 -13.93
N ARG A 228 45.70 -21.34 -14.91
CA ARG A 228 46.09 -22.73 -15.13
C ARG A 228 47.39 -22.73 -15.94
N TYR A 229 48.34 -23.55 -15.48
CA TYR A 229 49.66 -23.80 -16.06
C TYR A 229 49.62 -24.17 -17.55
#